data_AF-A0A348N1K5-F1
#
_entry.id   AF-A0A348N1K5-F1
#
_cell.length_a   1.000
_cell.length_b   1.000
_cell.length_c   1.000
_cell.angle_alpha   90.00
_cell.angle_beta   90.00
_cell.angle_gamma   90.00
#
_symmetry.space_group_name_H-M   'P 1'
#
loop_
_entity.id
_entity.type
_entity.pdbx_description
1 polymer ?
#
loop_
_entity_poly.entity_id
_entity_poly.type
_entity_poly.pdbx_seq_one_letter_code
_entity_poly.pdbx_strand_id
1 'polypeptide(L)'
;MKIDFVEIKYFRKLESCRIELDQKKTLLVGANNSGKTSAMTAFRKFLIAPKSLEIRDVSIGNWHSIDTYGVSWENGKEPEFTLNDLLPTLDIWLDVPLNKIHRVVHILPNADWSGGAIGVRLQFEVTSLEALKANYLEAREAAKKIEDEAPEDQKPEMEPKNLVEFLDGELFKYIALKAYSLDPEQLSPPNDKGQ
;
A
#
# COMPACT_ATOMS: atom_id res chain seq x y z
N MET A 1 14.10 22.67 4.29
CA MET A 1 13.62 21.30 4.11
C MET A 1 12.88 20.95 5.36
N LYS A 2 11.57 21.04 5.26
CA LYS A 2 10.59 20.57 6.24
C LYS A 2 9.63 19.67 5.48
N ILE A 3 9.01 18.73 6.20
CA ILE A 3 7.86 17.99 5.68
C ILE A 3 6.65 18.80 6.10
N ASP A 4 5.83 19.23 5.14
CA ASP A 4 4.64 20.02 5.43
C ASP A 4 3.49 19.11 5.86
N PHE A 5 3.24 18.07 5.09
CA PHE A 5 2.25 17.05 5.42
C PHE A 5 2.57 15.75 4.70
N VAL A 6 1.88 14.70 5.13
CA VAL A 6 1.90 13.38 4.51
C VAL A 6 0.48 12.89 4.31
N GLU A 7 0.27 12.09 3.28
CA GLU A 7 -1.02 11.46 3.01
C GLU A 7 -0.86 9.95 2.98
N ILE A 8 -1.64 9.26 3.80
CA ILE A 8 -1.63 7.80 3.91
C ILE A 8 -2.92 7.29 3.28
N LYS A 9 -2.81 6.31 2.37
CA LYS A 9 -3.96 5.60 1.82
C LYS A 9 -3.84 4.10 2.03
N TYR A 10 -4.99 3.47 2.22
CA TYR A 10 -5.19 2.02 2.31
C TYR A 10 -4.28 1.29 3.31
N PHE A 11 -3.92 1.94 4.42
CA PHE A 11 -3.10 1.36 5.48
C PHE A 11 -3.91 1.12 6.75
N ARG A 12 -4.21 -0.15 7.06
CA ARG A 12 -5.04 -0.56 8.20
C ARG A 12 -6.39 0.17 8.20
N LYS A 13 -6.66 1.00 9.21
CA LYS A 13 -7.90 1.81 9.31
C LYS A 13 -7.77 3.19 8.64
N LEU A 14 -6.62 3.52 8.06
CA LEU A 14 -6.39 4.77 7.35
C LEU A 14 -6.70 4.56 5.86
N GLU A 15 -7.96 4.78 5.47
CA GLU A 15 -8.40 4.66 4.08
C GLU A 15 -7.83 5.80 3.21
N SER A 16 -8.00 7.04 3.67
CA SER A 16 -7.36 8.24 3.14
C SER A 16 -7.22 9.24 4.29
N CYS A 17 -6.01 9.66 4.61
CA CYS A 17 -5.77 10.57 5.72
C CYS A 17 -4.56 11.48 5.44
N ARG A 18 -4.77 12.79 5.56
CA ARG A 18 -3.70 13.79 5.59
C ARG A 18 -3.28 14.09 7.03
N ILE A 19 -1.97 14.12 7.28
CA ILE A 19 -1.36 14.49 8.55
C ILE A 19 -0.43 15.66 8.30
N GLU A 20 -0.79 16.84 8.81
CA GLU A 20 0.08 18.01 8.82
C GLU A 20 1.15 17.88 9.89
N LEU A 21 2.38 18.28 9.55
CA LEU A 21 3.53 18.17 10.42
C LEU A 21 4.03 19.55 10.85
N ASP A 22 4.17 19.74 12.15
CA ASP A 22 4.78 20.93 12.72
C ASP A 22 6.29 20.95 12.43
N GLN A 23 6.87 22.13 12.36
CA GLN A 23 8.30 22.33 12.12
C GLN A 23 9.21 21.62 13.13
N LYS A 24 8.77 21.51 14.40
CA LYS A 24 9.61 20.95 15.47
C LYS A 24 9.07 19.63 16.00
N LYS A 25 7.80 19.58 16.35
CA LYS A 25 7.21 18.42 17.01
C LYS A 25 5.71 18.36 16.76
N THR A 26 5.26 17.29 16.12
CA THR A 26 3.85 16.96 15.97
C THR A 26 3.43 15.98 17.06
N LEU A 27 2.31 16.25 17.73
CA LEU A 27 1.71 15.32 18.69
C LEU A 27 0.39 14.80 18.12
N LEU A 28 0.31 13.49 17.87
CA LEU A 28 -0.94 12.84 17.46
C LEU A 28 -1.78 12.53 18.71
N VAL A 29 -2.90 13.23 18.89
CA VAL A 29 -3.88 13.02 19.98
C VAL A 29 -5.26 12.69 19.42
N GLY A 30 -6.04 11.92 20.18
CA GLY A 30 -7.39 11.50 19.75
C GLY A 30 -7.86 10.26 20.49
N ALA A 31 -9.12 9.86 20.26
CA ALA A 31 -9.73 8.70 20.91
C ALA A 31 -8.99 7.38 20.66
N ASN A 32 -9.27 6.33 21.43
CA ASN A 32 -8.75 5.00 21.12
C ASN A 32 -9.19 4.57 19.72
N ASN A 33 -8.32 3.86 19.00
CA ASN A 33 -8.59 3.37 17.65
C ASN A 33 -8.79 4.47 16.56
N SER A 34 -8.42 5.73 16.84
CA SER A 34 -8.44 6.85 15.87
C SER A 34 -7.31 6.84 14.82
N GLY A 35 -6.53 5.75 14.72
CA GLY A 35 -5.47 5.64 13.70
C GLY A 35 -4.10 6.20 14.08
N LYS A 36 -3.90 6.79 15.27
CA LYS A 36 -2.59 7.31 15.73
C LYS A 36 -1.44 6.29 15.63
N THR A 37 -1.64 5.11 16.19
CA THR A 37 -0.65 4.02 16.15
C THR A 37 -0.46 3.50 14.73
N SER A 38 -1.54 3.47 13.93
CA SER A 38 -1.47 3.07 12.52
C SER A 38 -0.62 4.06 11.72
N ALA A 39 -0.77 5.37 11.93
CA ALA A 39 0.04 6.38 11.26
C ALA A 39 1.54 6.24 11.60
N MET A 40 1.86 6.06 12.88
CA MET A 40 3.25 5.81 13.29
C MET A 40 3.81 4.51 12.72
N THR A 41 2.98 3.47 12.62
CA THR A 41 3.37 2.20 11.98
C THR A 41 3.60 2.39 10.48
N ALA A 42 2.73 3.13 9.79
CA ALA A 42 2.91 3.47 8.38
C ALA A 42 4.26 4.17 8.17
N PHE A 43 4.58 5.21 8.94
CA PHE A 43 5.88 5.89 8.83
C PHE A 43 7.05 4.93 9.01
N ARG A 44 7.00 4.05 10.01
CA ARG A 44 8.04 3.04 10.21
C ARG A 44 8.16 2.11 9.01
N LYS A 45 7.04 1.58 8.51
CA LYS A 45 7.05 0.61 7.40
C LYS A 45 7.50 1.28 6.10
N PHE A 46 6.92 2.41 5.71
CA PHE A 46 7.34 3.11 4.49
C PHE A 46 8.77 3.64 4.52
N LEU A 47 9.22 4.22 5.64
CA LEU A 47 10.48 5.01 5.67
C LEU A 47 11.68 4.27 6.26
N ILE A 48 11.47 3.25 7.09
CA ILE A 48 12.55 2.59 7.85
C ILE A 48 12.63 1.10 7.50
N ALA A 49 11.51 0.41 7.47
CA ALA A 49 11.45 -1.05 7.34
C ALA A 49 10.38 -1.49 6.34
N PRO A 50 10.50 -1.16 5.04
CA PRO A 50 9.51 -1.50 4.02
C PRO A 50 9.22 -2.98 4.02
N LYS A 51 10.27 -3.81 4.03
CA LYS A 51 10.21 -5.29 4.07
C LYS A 51 9.42 -5.90 5.23
N SER A 52 8.97 -5.10 6.21
CA SER A 52 8.13 -5.56 7.31
C SER A 52 6.63 -5.40 7.05
N LEU A 53 6.19 -4.81 5.92
CA LEU A 53 4.76 -4.79 5.53
C LEU A 53 4.17 -6.21 5.47
N GLU A 54 2.99 -6.35 6.07
CA GLU A 54 2.21 -7.59 6.07
C GLU A 54 0.88 -7.34 5.36
N ILE A 55 0.20 -8.39 4.90
CA ILE A 55 -1.13 -8.25 4.28
C ILE A 55 -2.13 -7.60 5.25
N ARG A 56 -1.92 -7.80 6.56
CA ARG A 56 -2.66 -7.19 7.68
C ARG A 56 -2.47 -5.68 7.83
N ASP A 57 -1.47 -5.12 7.17
CA ASP A 57 -1.32 -3.67 7.07
C ASP A 57 -2.10 -3.07 5.91
N VAL A 58 -2.52 -3.86 4.92
CA VAL A 58 -3.45 -3.41 3.89
C VAL A 58 -4.81 -3.19 4.53
N SER A 59 -5.50 -2.11 4.13
CA SER A 59 -6.84 -1.83 4.64
C SER A 59 -7.79 -3.00 4.41
N ILE A 60 -8.47 -3.41 5.48
CA ILE A 60 -9.41 -4.55 5.45
C ILE A 60 -10.54 -4.34 4.44
N GLY A 61 -10.93 -3.08 4.19
CA GLY A 61 -11.90 -2.73 3.15
C GLY A 61 -11.49 -3.14 1.73
N ASN A 62 -10.19 -3.33 1.48
CA ASN A 62 -9.66 -3.74 0.19
C ASN A 62 -9.51 -5.27 0.06
N TRP A 63 -9.58 -6.02 1.16
CA TRP A 63 -9.34 -7.48 1.15
C TRP A 63 -10.33 -8.22 0.27
N HIS A 64 -11.61 -7.86 0.32
CA HIS A 64 -12.62 -8.46 -0.55
C HIS A 64 -12.32 -8.26 -2.04
N SER A 65 -11.84 -7.07 -2.41
CA SER A 65 -11.43 -6.79 -3.79
C SER A 65 -10.18 -7.58 -4.18
N ILE A 66 -9.21 -7.73 -3.28
CA ILE A 66 -8.04 -8.61 -3.48
C ILE A 66 -8.49 -10.06 -3.71
N ASP A 67 -9.40 -10.58 -2.89
CA ASP A 67 -9.90 -11.94 -3.08
C ASP A 67 -10.69 -12.11 -4.38
N THR A 68 -11.49 -11.11 -4.76
CA THR A 68 -12.20 -11.09 -6.05
C THR A 68 -11.23 -11.09 -7.24
N TYR A 69 -10.06 -10.46 -7.09
CA TYR A 69 -8.97 -10.52 -8.05
C TYR A 69 -8.48 -11.98 -8.23
N GLY A 70 -8.25 -12.69 -7.11
CA GLY A 70 -7.88 -14.11 -7.12
C GLY A 70 -8.95 -15.00 -7.76
N VAL A 71 -10.23 -14.77 -7.43
CA VAL A 71 -11.36 -15.50 -8.04
C VAL A 71 -11.42 -15.28 -9.56
N SER A 72 -11.08 -14.09 -10.04
CA SER A 72 -11.02 -13.82 -11.49
C SER A 72 -9.97 -14.71 -12.16
N TRP A 73 -8.79 -14.82 -11.56
CA TRP A 73 -7.73 -15.72 -12.05
C TRP A 73 -8.14 -17.19 -12.03
N GLU A 74 -8.76 -17.67 -10.95
CA GLU A 74 -9.23 -19.05 -10.85
C GLU A 74 -10.27 -19.40 -11.93
N ASN A 75 -11.05 -18.42 -12.37
CA ASN A 75 -12.02 -18.56 -13.45
C ASN A 75 -11.42 -18.34 -14.85
N GLY A 76 -10.10 -18.18 -14.96
CA GLY A 76 -9.41 -17.91 -16.23
C GLY A 76 -9.73 -16.54 -16.84
N LYS A 77 -10.17 -15.58 -16.01
CA LYS A 77 -10.49 -14.21 -16.42
C LYS A 77 -9.38 -13.25 -16.00
N GLU A 78 -9.24 -12.17 -16.76
CA GLU A 78 -8.41 -11.03 -16.34
C GLU A 78 -9.24 -10.08 -15.46
N PRO A 79 -8.69 -9.62 -14.32
CA PRO A 79 -9.38 -8.67 -13.43
C PRO A 79 -9.64 -7.31 -14.09
N GLU A 80 -10.70 -6.62 -13.64
CA GLU A 80 -11.15 -5.34 -14.22
C GLU A 80 -10.38 -4.10 -13.70
N PHE A 81 -9.57 -4.27 -12.65
CA PHE A 81 -8.79 -3.21 -12.02
C PHE A 81 -7.36 -3.70 -11.78
N THR A 82 -6.47 -2.85 -11.26
CA THR A 82 -5.10 -3.25 -10.91
C THR A 82 -4.96 -3.50 -9.41
N LEU A 83 -4.22 -4.54 -9.04
CA LEU A 83 -3.96 -4.86 -7.63
C LEU A 83 -3.22 -3.72 -6.91
N ASN A 84 -2.42 -2.93 -7.62
CA ASN A 84 -1.66 -1.80 -7.07
C ASN A 84 -2.54 -0.70 -6.46
N ASP A 85 -3.77 -0.54 -6.95
CA ASP A 85 -4.72 0.46 -6.44
C ASP A 85 -5.30 0.09 -5.07
N LEU A 86 -5.15 -1.18 -4.67
CA LEU A 86 -5.61 -1.70 -3.40
C LEU A 86 -4.51 -1.71 -2.33
N LEU A 87 -3.26 -1.43 -2.72
CA LEU A 87 -2.10 -1.48 -1.84
C LEU A 87 -1.84 -0.14 -1.14
N PRO A 88 -1.19 -0.15 0.04
CA PRO A 88 -0.94 1.06 0.79
C PRO A 88 -0.03 2.04 0.04
N THR A 89 -0.33 3.34 0.16
CA THR A 89 0.53 4.43 -0.34
C THR A 89 0.82 5.46 0.75
N LEU A 90 1.98 6.11 0.65
CA LEU A 90 2.38 7.25 1.46
C LEU A 90 2.89 8.37 0.56
N ASP A 91 2.17 9.47 0.50
CA ASP A 91 2.62 10.68 -0.18
C ASP A 91 3.27 11.62 0.85
N ILE A 92 4.40 12.21 0.49
CA ILE A 92 5.21 13.08 1.35
C ILE A 92 5.40 14.39 0.63
N TRP A 93 4.95 15.48 1.24
CA TRP A 93 5.08 16.82 0.70
C TRP A 93 6.13 17.60 1.47
N LEU A 94 7.15 18.04 0.74
CA LEU A 94 8.36 18.68 1.26
C LEU A 94 8.43 20.12 0.77
N ASP A 95 8.70 21.05 1.69
CA ASP A 95 9.15 22.40 1.33
C ASP A 95 10.69 22.41 1.32
N VAL A 96 11.25 22.47 0.11
CA VAL A 96 12.69 22.41 -0.12
C VAL A 96 13.20 23.77 -0.62
N PRO A 97 14.08 24.44 0.13
CA PRO A 97 14.73 25.65 -0.36
C PRO A 97 15.73 25.30 -1.48
N LEU A 98 15.88 26.19 -2.45
CA LEU A 98 16.77 26.05 -3.62
C LEU A 98 18.20 25.59 -3.25
N ASN A 99 18.74 26.10 -2.14
CA ASN A 99 20.09 25.74 -1.68
C ASN A 99 20.25 24.27 -1.22
N LYS A 100 19.16 23.50 -1.10
CA LYS A 100 19.15 22.08 -0.73
C LYS A 100 18.69 21.17 -1.87
N ILE A 101 18.56 21.67 -3.10
CA ILE A 101 18.09 20.91 -4.27
C ILE A 101 18.91 19.63 -4.53
N HIS A 102 20.23 19.65 -4.30
CA HIS A 102 21.11 18.49 -4.46
C HIS A 102 20.69 17.27 -3.62
N ARG A 103 19.94 17.48 -2.52
CA ARG A 103 19.45 16.39 -1.66
C ARG A 103 18.21 15.70 -2.20
N VAL A 104 17.49 16.33 -3.12
CA VAL A 104 16.22 15.87 -3.66
C VAL A 104 16.26 15.71 -5.18
N VAL A 105 17.43 15.90 -5.81
CA VAL A 105 17.59 15.88 -7.26
C VAL A 105 17.13 14.57 -7.90
N HIS A 106 17.23 13.47 -7.17
CA HIS A 106 16.86 12.13 -7.62
C HIS A 106 15.33 11.85 -7.55
N ILE A 107 14.55 12.75 -6.94
CA ILE A 107 13.09 12.68 -6.80
C ILE A 107 12.38 13.87 -7.44
N LEU A 108 13.11 14.77 -8.13
CA LEU A 108 12.51 15.92 -8.80
C LEU A 108 11.63 15.44 -9.97
N PRO A 109 10.41 16.01 -10.11
CA PRO A 109 9.51 15.62 -11.19
C PRO A 109 10.05 16.08 -12.55
N ASN A 110 10.67 17.26 -12.59
CA ASN A 110 11.19 17.90 -13.80
C ASN A 110 12.52 18.60 -13.52
N ALA A 111 13.38 18.72 -14.55
CA ALA A 111 14.69 19.36 -14.46
C ALA A 111 14.62 20.90 -14.25
N ASP A 112 13.53 21.54 -14.65
CA ASP A 112 13.32 23.00 -14.56
C ASP A 112 12.71 23.48 -13.23
N TRP A 113 12.75 22.64 -12.19
CA TRP A 113 12.15 22.98 -10.89
C TRP A 113 12.87 24.16 -10.21
N SER A 114 12.13 25.22 -9.92
CA SER A 114 12.64 26.52 -9.45
C SER A 114 12.56 26.74 -7.94
N GLY A 115 12.42 25.68 -7.13
CA GLY A 115 12.17 25.80 -5.68
C GLY A 115 10.69 25.60 -5.30
N GLY A 116 10.41 25.26 -4.04
CA GLY A 116 9.05 25.16 -3.50
C GLY A 116 8.66 23.76 -3.02
N ALA A 117 7.38 23.41 -3.22
CA ALA A 117 6.84 22.11 -2.82
C ALA A 117 7.31 20.99 -3.75
N ILE A 118 7.75 19.88 -3.16
CA ILE A 118 8.06 18.62 -3.85
C ILE A 118 7.22 17.53 -3.20
N GLY A 119 6.39 16.86 -3.98
CA GLY A 119 5.67 15.68 -3.54
C GLY A 119 6.40 14.41 -3.98
N VAL A 120 6.46 13.42 -3.10
CA VAL A 120 6.97 12.08 -3.40
C VAL A 120 5.94 11.05 -2.95
N ARG A 121 5.53 10.18 -3.87
CA ARG A 121 4.70 9.01 -3.55
C ARG A 121 5.57 7.80 -3.31
N LEU A 122 5.40 7.17 -2.16
CA LEU A 122 5.88 5.84 -1.87
C LEU A 122 4.71 4.86 -2.03
N GLN A 123 4.79 3.96 -3.00
CA GLN A 123 3.71 3.02 -3.30
C GLN A 123 4.24 1.58 -3.25
N PHE A 124 3.54 0.74 -2.51
CA PHE A 124 3.74 -0.70 -2.60
C PHE A 124 3.08 -1.20 -3.88
N GLU A 125 3.84 -1.93 -4.69
CA GLU A 125 3.36 -2.43 -5.99
C GLU A 125 3.79 -3.86 -6.23
N VAL A 126 2.97 -4.57 -6.98
CA VAL A 126 3.30 -5.89 -7.52
C VAL A 126 4.49 -5.78 -8.49
N THR A 127 5.53 -6.55 -8.24
CA THR A 127 6.76 -6.59 -9.05
C THR A 127 6.62 -7.49 -10.27
N SER A 128 5.93 -8.63 -10.12
CA SER A 128 5.62 -9.57 -11.20
C SER A 128 4.23 -10.13 -11.01
N LEU A 129 3.28 -9.62 -11.79
CA LEU A 129 1.90 -10.09 -11.77
C LEU A 129 1.80 -11.54 -12.28
N GLU A 130 2.62 -11.88 -13.28
CA GLU A 130 2.67 -13.21 -13.87
C GLU A 130 3.12 -14.25 -12.84
N ALA A 131 4.21 -13.98 -12.10
CA ALA A 131 4.69 -14.89 -11.06
C ALA A 131 3.71 -15.02 -9.89
N LEU A 132 3.11 -13.90 -9.48
CA LEU A 132 2.07 -13.91 -8.44
C LEU A 132 0.88 -14.78 -8.86
N LYS A 133 0.36 -14.58 -10.08
CA LYS A 133 -0.75 -15.35 -10.63
C LYS A 133 -0.42 -16.84 -10.72
N ALA A 134 0.74 -17.19 -11.28
CA ALA A 134 1.14 -18.58 -11.47
C ALA A 134 1.27 -19.32 -10.13
N ASN A 135 1.99 -18.74 -9.18
CA ASN A 135 2.22 -19.37 -7.88
C ASN A 135 0.93 -19.46 -7.04
N TYR A 136 0.06 -18.44 -7.13
CA TYR A 136 -1.25 -18.48 -6.47
C TYR A 136 -2.12 -19.62 -7.02
N LEU A 137 -2.23 -19.74 -8.35
CA LEU A 137 -3.06 -20.76 -8.98
C LEU A 137 -2.53 -22.17 -8.70
N GLU A 138 -1.21 -22.36 -8.73
CA GLU A 138 -0.59 -23.63 -8.35
C GLU A 138 -0.93 -24.03 -6.92
N ALA A 139 -0.76 -23.12 -5.96
CA ALA A 139 -1.07 -23.36 -4.55
C ALA A 139 -2.56 -23.63 -4.33
N ARG A 140 -3.45 -22.85 -4.99
CA ARG A 140 -4.90 -23.02 -4.86
C ARG A 140 -5.39 -24.31 -5.51
N GLU A 141 -4.83 -24.71 -6.64
CA GLU A 141 -5.16 -25.98 -7.28
C GLU A 141 -4.73 -27.17 -6.41
N ALA A 142 -3.55 -27.11 -5.79
CA ALA A 142 -3.09 -28.13 -4.86
C ALA A 142 -4.01 -28.25 -3.63
N ALA A 143 -4.42 -27.12 -3.05
CA ALA A 143 -5.37 -27.09 -1.94
C ALA A 143 -6.73 -27.71 -2.33
N LYS A 144 -7.28 -27.33 -3.49
CA LYS A 144 -8.55 -27.89 -4.01
C LYS A 144 -8.49 -29.40 -4.25
N LYS A 145 -7.38 -29.93 -4.78
CA LYS A 145 -7.23 -31.38 -4.97
C LYS A 145 -7.38 -32.15 -3.66
N ILE A 146 -6.77 -31.65 -2.59
CA ILE A 146 -6.87 -32.27 -1.26
C ILE A 146 -8.31 -32.14 -0.71
N GLU A 147 -8.95 -30.98 -0.91
CA GLU A 147 -10.36 -30.75 -0.52
C GLU A 147 -11.33 -31.70 -1.26
N ASP A 148 -11.06 -32.03 -2.52
CA ASP A 148 -11.92 -32.85 -3.37
C ASP A 148 -11.71 -34.36 -3.19
N GLU A 149 -10.51 -34.79 -2.78
CA GLU A 149 -10.22 -36.20 -2.45
C GLU A 149 -10.79 -36.62 -1.08
N ALA A 150 -11.14 -35.65 -0.23
CA ALA A 150 -11.72 -35.91 1.08
C ALA A 150 -13.22 -36.25 1.02
N PRO A 151 -13.72 -37.15 1.90
CA PRO A 151 -15.15 -37.42 2.04
C PRO A 151 -15.96 -36.14 2.31
N GLU A 152 -17.18 -36.04 1.75
CA GLU A 152 -18.03 -34.84 1.91
C GLU A 152 -18.30 -34.46 3.36
N ASP A 153 -18.37 -35.43 4.28
CA ASP A 153 -18.60 -35.23 5.71
C ASP A 153 -17.35 -34.76 6.48
N GLN A 154 -16.17 -34.76 5.85
CA GLN A 154 -14.88 -34.46 6.48
C GLN A 154 -13.95 -33.62 5.59
N LYS A 155 -14.48 -32.81 4.68
CA LYS A 155 -13.66 -31.95 3.82
C LYS A 155 -12.78 -31.00 4.66
N PRO A 156 -11.45 -31.14 4.63
CA PRO A 156 -10.56 -30.23 5.33
C PRO A 156 -10.55 -28.87 4.62
N GLU A 157 -10.48 -27.78 5.36
CA GLU A 157 -10.19 -26.47 4.77
C GLU A 157 -8.68 -26.33 4.58
N MET A 158 -8.22 -26.29 3.33
CA MET A 158 -6.80 -26.21 3.00
C MET A 158 -6.38 -24.79 2.66
N GLU A 159 -5.23 -24.38 3.17
CA GLU A 159 -4.62 -23.10 2.83
C GLU A 159 -3.82 -23.21 1.51
N PRO A 160 -3.81 -22.16 0.67
CA PRO A 160 -4.61 -20.94 0.79
C PRO A 160 -6.04 -21.17 0.28
N LYS A 161 -7.02 -20.51 0.91
CA LYS A 161 -8.44 -20.48 0.49
C LYS A 161 -8.68 -19.39 -0.54
N ASN A 162 -7.92 -18.29 -0.47
CA ASN A 162 -8.06 -17.12 -1.33
C ASN A 162 -6.72 -16.37 -1.48
N LEU A 163 -6.72 -15.30 -2.28
CA LEU A 163 -5.51 -14.54 -2.57
C LEU A 163 -4.96 -13.81 -1.35
N VAL A 164 -5.82 -13.29 -0.46
CA VAL A 164 -5.37 -12.63 0.78
C VAL A 164 -4.58 -13.60 1.66
N GLU A 165 -5.08 -14.82 1.86
CA GLU A 165 -4.42 -15.85 2.67
C GLU A 165 -3.11 -16.32 2.03
N PHE A 166 -3.08 -16.48 0.71
CA PHE A 166 -1.83 -16.77 -0.02
C PHE A 166 -0.76 -15.69 0.17
N LEU A 167 -1.18 -14.42 0.22
CA LEU A 167 -0.28 -13.29 0.44
C LEU A 167 0.14 -13.16 1.92
N ASP A 168 -0.55 -13.82 2.87
CA ASP A 168 -0.15 -13.86 4.27
C ASP A 168 1.14 -14.69 4.41
N GLY A 169 2.24 -14.04 4.82
CA GLY A 169 3.57 -14.66 4.93
C GLY A 169 4.48 -14.55 3.69
N GLU A 170 3.95 -14.30 2.49
CA GLU A 170 4.75 -14.23 1.25
C GLU A 170 4.70 -12.88 0.52
N LEU A 171 4.02 -11.87 1.09
CA LEU A 171 3.76 -10.57 0.46
C LEU A 171 4.97 -9.95 -0.26
N PHE A 172 6.14 -9.91 0.39
CA PHE A 172 7.36 -9.30 -0.16
C PHE A 172 8.03 -10.08 -1.30
N LYS A 173 7.63 -11.33 -1.55
CA LYS A 173 8.08 -12.03 -2.76
C LYS A 173 7.52 -11.38 -4.02
N TYR A 174 6.32 -10.79 -3.90
CA TYR A 174 5.56 -10.27 -5.04
C TYR A 174 5.43 -8.75 -5.02
N ILE A 175 5.78 -8.08 -3.92
CA ILE A 175 5.60 -6.63 -3.76
C ILE A 175 6.92 -5.93 -3.45
N ALA A 176 7.12 -4.75 -4.03
CA ALA A 176 8.20 -3.84 -3.71
C ALA A 176 7.67 -2.43 -3.44
N LEU A 177 8.43 -1.68 -2.65
CA LEU A 177 8.19 -0.25 -2.47
C LEU A 177 8.88 0.52 -3.60
N LYS A 178 8.13 1.35 -4.31
CA LYS A 178 8.66 2.27 -5.32
C LYS A 178 8.37 3.71 -4.94
N ALA A 179 9.20 4.61 -5.47
CA ALA A 179 9.09 6.04 -5.27
C ALA A 179 8.77 6.73 -6.61
N TYR A 180 7.82 7.65 -6.59
CA TYR A 180 7.41 8.46 -7.73
C TYR A 180 7.39 9.92 -7.36
N SER A 181 7.73 10.77 -8.31
CA SER A 181 7.54 12.20 -8.14
C SER A 181 6.07 12.57 -8.33
N LEU A 182 5.56 13.47 -7.50
CA LEU A 182 4.21 14.00 -7.60
C LEU A 182 4.24 15.42 -8.16
N ASP A 183 3.24 15.72 -8.99
CA ASP A 183 3.02 17.03 -9.55
C ASP A 183 2.33 17.96 -8.53
N PRO A 184 2.96 19.08 -8.10
CA PRO A 184 2.36 20.04 -7.19
C PRO A 184 1.08 20.68 -7.70
N GLU A 185 0.86 20.75 -9.03
CA GLU A 185 -0.35 21.34 -9.60
C GLU A 185 -1.59 20.45 -9.40
N GLN A 186 -1.40 19.15 -9.16
CA GLN A 186 -2.47 18.19 -8.91
C GLN A 186 -2.82 18.07 -7.42
N LEU A 187 -2.17 18.86 -6.56
CA LEU A 187 -2.44 18.85 -5.13
C LEU A 187 -3.78 19.52 -4.81
N SER A 188 -4.73 18.75 -4.32
CA SER A 188 -6.00 19.26 -3.77
C SER A 188 -5.93 19.38 -2.25
N PRO A 189 -6.55 20.42 -1.63
CA PRO A 189 -6.76 20.44 -0.18
C PRO A 189 -7.73 19.31 0.23
N PRO A 190 -7.63 18.81 1.48
CA PRO A 190 -8.58 17.82 1.97
C PRO A 190 -9.98 18.42 2.00
N ASN A 191 -11.00 17.59 1.76
CA ASN A 191 -12.39 18.03 1.83
C ASN A 191 -12.84 18.29 3.29
N ASP A 192 -14.07 18.76 3.51
CA ASP A 192 -14.62 19.05 4.84
C ASP A 192 -14.61 17.85 5.81
N LYS A 193 -14.39 16.62 5.31
CA LYS A 193 -14.25 15.39 6.09
C LYS A 193 -12.79 15.00 6.36
N GLY A 194 -11.82 15.81 5.94
CA GLY A 194 -10.39 15.55 6.11
C GLY A 194 -9.83 14.48 5.17
N GLN A 195 -10.52 14.17 4.07
CA GLN A 195 -10.14 13.15 3.08
C GLN A 195 -9.51 13.76 1.83
#